data_AF-A0A1G9L845-F1
#
_entry.id   AF-A0A1G9L845-F1
#
_cell.length_a   1.000
_cell.length_b   1.000
_cell.length_c   1.000
_cell.angle_alpha   90.00
_cell.angle_beta   90.00
_cell.angle_gamma   90.00
#
_symmetry.space_group_name_H-M   'P 1'
#
loop_
_entity.id
_entity.type
_entity.pdbx_description
1 polymer ?
#
loop_
_entity_poly.entity_id
_entity_poly.type
_entity_poly.pdbx_seq_one_letter_code
_entity_poly.pdbx_strand_id
1 'polypeptide(L)' 'MKSNEKKEQLFVYENGSTYFSKQTERRFLFVFTLVMLVWGMVEGLNRLIG' A
#
# COMPACT_ATOMS: atom_id res chain seq x y z
N MET A 1 15.68 12.79 -30.75
CA MET A 1 15.08 13.26 -29.48
C MET A 1 14.55 12.04 -28.75
N LYS A 2 15.35 11.43 -27.86
CA LYS A 2 14.94 10.24 -27.10
C LYS A 2 14.01 10.70 -25.98
N SER A 3 12.75 10.31 -26.07
CA SER A 3 11.72 10.48 -25.05
C SER A 3 12.20 9.86 -23.74
N ASN A 4 12.66 10.71 -22.83
CA ASN A 4 13.05 10.34 -21.49
C ASN A 4 11.75 10.13 -20.71
N GLU A 5 11.16 8.94 -20.87
CA GLU A 5 10.07 8.46 -20.05
C GLU A 5 10.55 8.47 -18.60
N LYS A 6 10.23 9.56 -17.88
CA LYS A 6 10.28 9.62 -16.43
C LYS A 6 9.25 8.62 -15.91
N LYS A 7 9.58 7.33 -15.97
CA LYS A 7 8.93 6.31 -15.16
C LYS A 7 9.15 6.78 -13.74
N GLU A 8 8.10 7.31 -13.12
CA GLU A 8 8.04 7.60 -11.71
C GLU A 8 8.48 6.32 -11.00
N GLN A 9 9.76 6.26 -10.61
CA GLN A 9 10.33 5.08 -9.98
C GLN A 9 9.65 4.96 -8.62
N LEU A 10 8.58 4.16 -8.55
CA LEU A 10 7.83 3.82 -7.34
C LEU A 10 8.73 3.24 -6.22
N PHE A 11 9.94 2.83 -6.60
CA PHE A 11 10.97 2.27 -5.76
C PHE A 11 12.29 2.98 -6.08
N VAL A 12 12.67 3.94 -5.23
CA VAL A 12 14.01 4.53 -5.27
C VAL A 12 14.86 3.71 -4.31
N TYR A 13 15.72 2.87 -4.87
CA TYR A 13 16.68 2.09 -4.09
C TYR A 13 17.96 2.92 -3.94
N GLU A 14 18.14 3.55 -2.78
CA GLU A 14 19.34 4.31 -2.44
C GLU A 14 20.02 3.71 -1.20
N ASN A 15 21.31 3.38 -1.31
CA ASN A 15 22.19 3.06 -0.18
C ASN A 15 21.72 1.94 0.78
N GLY A 16 21.20 0.82 0.24
CA GLY A 16 20.82 -0.34 1.06
C GLY A 16 19.55 -0.15 1.89
N SER A 17 18.86 0.98 1.72
CA SER A 17 17.57 1.26 2.31
C SER A 17 16.56 1.47 1.19
N THR A 18 15.55 0.60 1.10
CA THR A 18 14.45 0.76 0.17
C THR A 18 13.56 1.90 0.67
N TYR A 19 13.85 3.12 0.25
CA TYR A 19 13.00 4.27 0.54
C TYR A 19 11.72 4.13 -0.27
N PHE A 20 10.65 3.74 0.41
CA PHE A 20 9.31 3.83 -0.14
C PHE A 20 8.99 5.31 -0.34
N SER A 21 8.67 5.70 -1.57
CA SER A 21 8.15 7.04 -1.83
C SER A 21 6.96 7.30 -0.89
N LYS A 22 6.79 8.55 -0.42
CA LYS A 22 5.61 8.97 0.38
C LYS A 22 4.27 8.59 -0.27
N GLN A 23 4.26 8.34 -1.58
CA GLN A 23 3.11 7.80 -2.30
C GLN A 23 2.88 6.32 -2.00
N THR A 24 3.93 5.50 -1.96
CA THR A 24 3.86 4.06 -1.66
C THR A 24 3.54 3.81 -0.19
N GLU A 25 4.09 4.58 0.74
CA GLU A 25 3.73 4.48 2.18
C GLU A 25 2.25 4.76 2.40
N ARG A 26 1.72 5.85 1.82
CA ARG A 26 0.27 6.16 1.91
C ARG A 26 -0.58 5.05 1.30
N ARG A 27 -0.17 4.50 0.16
CA ARG A 27 -0.91 3.43 -0.50
C ARG A 27 -0.87 2.14 0.31
N PHE A 28 0.27 1.80 0.91
CA PHE A 28 0.44 0.65 1.78
C PHE A 28 -0.46 0.77 3.03
N LEU A 29 -0.37 1.89 3.74
CA LEU A 29 -1.20 2.15 4.92
C LEU A 29 -2.69 2.14 4.57
N PHE A 30 -3.08 2.72 3.43
CA PHE A 30 -4.46 2.71 2.98
C PHE A 30 -4.99 1.30 2.68
N VAL A 31 -4.20 0.47 1.98
CA VAL A 31 -4.55 -0.93 1.72
C VAL A 31 -4.63 -1.71 3.01
N PHE A 32 -3.69 -1.51 3.94
CA PHE A 32 -3.70 -2.17 5.24
C PHE A 32 -4.95 -1.82 6.06
N THR A 33 -5.34 -0.54 6.07
CA THR A 33 -6.59 -0.08 6.70
C THR A 33 -7.82 -0.74 6.07
N LEU A 34 -7.89 -0.84 4.74
CA LEU A 34 -8.98 -1.54 4.06
C LEU A 34 -9.07 -3.01 4.44
N VAL A 35 -7.92 -3.70 4.49
CA VAL A 35 -7.86 -5.11 4.91
C VAL A 35 -8.37 -5.27 6.33
N MET A 36 -7.90 -4.44 7.27
CA MET A 36 -8.35 -4.47 8.67
C MET A 36 -9.85 -4.15 8.81
N LEU A 37 -10.36 -3.23 8.01
CA LEU A 37 -11.78 -2.85 8.02
C LEU A 37 -12.66 -4.01 7.53
N VAL A 38 -12.29 -4.64 6.41
CA VAL A 38 -12.99 -5.84 5.90
C VAL A 38 -12.89 -6.98 6.91
N TRP A 39 -11.72 -7.19 7.51
CA TRP A 39 -11.52 -8.22 8.53
C TRP A 39 -12.45 -8.02 9.73
N GLY A 40 -12.53 -6.81 10.27
CA GLY A 40 -13.44 -6.49 11.38
C GLY A 40 -14.92 -6.66 11.02
N MET A 41 -15.31 -6.37 9.78
CA MET A 41 -16.68 -6.65 9.29
C MET A 41 -16.97 -8.14 9.23
N VAL A 42 -16.02 -8.94 8.74
CA VAL A 42 -16.16 -10.40 8.67
C VAL A 42 -16.24 -11.01 10.06
N GLU A 43 -15.37 -10.61 10.99
CA GLU A 43 -15.43 -11.06 12.38
C GLU A 43 -16.75 -10.64 13.06
N GLY A 44 -17.19 -9.40 12.85
CA GLY A 44 -18.47 -8.90 13.36
C GLY A 44 -19.65 -9.71 12.83
N LEU A 45 -19.66 -10.03 11.54
CA LEU A 45 -20.70 -10.86 10.92
C LEU A 45 -20.67 -12.30 11.44
N ASN A 46 -19.47 -12.88 11.55
CA ASN A 46 -19.28 -14.24 12.04
C ASN A 46 -19.77 -14.39 13.49
N ARG A 47 -19.56 -13.37 14.32
CA ARG A 47 -20.06 -13.30 15.70
C ARG A 47 -21.57 -13.07 15.81
N LEU A 48 -22.20 -12.55 14.77
CA LEU A 48 -23.64 -12.25 14.76
C LEU A 48 -24.45 -13.44 14.21
N ILE A 49 -23.86 -14.21 13.29
CA ILE A 49 -24.48 -15.39 12.66
C ILE A 49 -24.16 -16.70 13.40
N GLY A 50 -22.97 -16.81 13.99
CA GLY A 50 -22.56 -17.96 14.81
C GLY A 50 -22.97 -17.83 16.27
#